data_AF-A0A485D8E3-F1
#
_entry.id   AF-A0A485D8E3-F1
#
_cell.length_a   1.000
_cell.length_b   1.000
_cell.length_c   1.000
_cell.angle_alpha   90.00
_cell.angle_beta   90.00
_cell.angle_gamma   90.00
#
_symmetry.space_group_name_H-M   'P 1'
#
loop_
_entity.id
_entity.type
_entity.pdbx_description
1 polymer ?
#
loop_
_entity_poly.entity_id
_entity_poly.type
_entity_poly.pdbx_seq_one_letter_code
_entity_poly.pdbx_strand_id
1 'polypeptide(L)' 'MTCIVVSHDVPEVLSIADYAYIVADKKIVAHGSAQSLRENGDPRVRQFIDGIADGPVPFRYPAGDYQHDLLGKGASN' A
#
# COMPACT_ATOMS: atom_id res chain seq x y z
N MET A 1 -29.46 1.25 -6.59
CA MET A 1 -28.72 1.94 -5.52
C MET A 1 -27.25 1.71 -5.78
N THR A 2 -26.41 2.71 -5.57
CA THR A 2 -24.95 2.60 -5.75
C THR A 2 -24.29 3.09 -4.48
N CYS A 3 -23.44 2.25 -3.88
CA CYS A 3 -22.72 2.55 -2.66
C CYS A 3 -21.22 2.51 -2.94
N ILE A 4 -20.49 3.44 -2.35
CA ILE A 4 -19.04 3.50 -2.40
C ILE A 4 -18.55 3.35 -0.97
N VAL A 5 -17.69 2.35 -0.74
CA VAL A 5 -17.09 2.08 0.56
C VAL A 5 -15.59 2.30 0.42
N VAL A 6 -15.00 3.08 1.34
CA VAL A 6 -13.57 3.34 1.40
C VAL A 6 -13.06 2.76 2.70
N SER A 7 -12.18 1.76 2.62
CA SER A 7 -11.53 1.15 3.77
C SER A 7 -10.08 0.80 3.44
N HIS A 8 -9.32 0.57 4.50
CA HIS A 8 -7.98 -0.03 4.44
C HIS A 8 -8.01 -1.53 4.73
N ASP A 9 -9.10 -2.07 5.30
CA ASP A 9 -9.30 -3.50 5.48
C ASP A 9 -9.78 -4.11 4.15
N VAL A 10 -8.82 -4.71 3.43
CA VAL A 10 -9.05 -5.25 2.09
C VAL A 10 -9.88 -6.54 2.13
N PRO A 11 -9.57 -7.55 2.98
CA PRO A 11 -10.40 -8.75 3.07
C PRO A 11 -11.87 -8.48 3.39
N GLU A 12 -12.15 -7.58 4.33
CA GLU A 12 -13.52 -7.27 4.73
C GLU A 12 -14.29 -6.60 3.58
N VAL A 13 -13.71 -5.60 2.92
CA VAL A 13 -14.38 -4.92 1.78
C VAL A 13 -14.58 -5.85 0.59
N LEU A 14 -13.59 -6.69 0.26
CA LEU A 14 -13.71 -7.65 -0.84
C LEU A 14 -14.76 -8.75 -0.59
N SER A 15 -15.24 -8.93 0.64
CA SER A 15 -16.29 -9.89 0.96
C SER A 15 -17.69 -9.39 0.57
N ILE A 16 -17.90 -8.07 0.54
CA ILE A 16 -19.19 -7.43 0.25
C ILE A 16 -19.22 -6.66 -1.07
N ALA A 17 -18.05 -6.36 -1.66
CA ALA A 17 -17.96 -5.54 -2.86
C ALA A 17 -18.15 -6.36 -4.15
N ASP A 18 -19.01 -5.87 -5.04
CA ASP A 18 -19.11 -6.38 -6.41
C ASP A 18 -17.86 -6.02 -7.23
N TYR A 19 -17.30 -4.84 -6.98
CA TYR A 19 -16.14 -4.30 -7.68
C TYR A 19 -15.28 -3.48 -6.72
N ALA A 20 -13.96 -3.57 -6.86
CA ALA A 20 -13.02 -2.83 -6.02
C ALA A 20 -11.90 -2.17 -6.82
N TYR A 21 -11.35 -1.10 -6.25
CA TYR A 21 -10.21 -0.35 -6.75
C TYR A 21 -9.16 -0.26 -5.64
N ILE A 22 -7.92 -0.55 -5.96
CA ILE A 22 -6.77 -0.43 -5.06
C ILE A 22 -5.94 0.76 -5.52
N VAL A 23 -5.67 1.68 -4.58
CA VAL A 23 -4.96 2.92 -4.85
C VAL A 23 -3.69 2.97 -3.98
N ALA A 24 -2.54 3.15 -4.62
CA ALA A 24 -1.25 3.34 -3.97
C ALA A 24 -0.39 4.32 -4.79
N ASP A 25 0.51 5.07 -4.14
CA ASP A 25 1.38 6.07 -4.80
C ASP A 25 0.63 7.03 -5.75
N LYS A 26 -0.58 7.45 -5.34
CA LYS A 26 -1.47 8.34 -6.12
C LYS A 26 -1.91 7.75 -7.47
N LYS A 27 -1.81 6.43 -7.65
CA LYS A 27 -2.21 5.69 -8.85
C LYS A 27 -3.14 4.53 -8.49
N ILE A 28 -3.99 4.15 -9.43
CA ILE A 28 -4.74 2.89 -9.34
C ILE A 28 -3.76 1.77 -9.68
N VAL A 29 -3.50 0.89 -8.73
CA VAL A 29 -2.57 -0.23 -8.91
C VAL A 29 -3.29 -1.51 -9.30
N ALA A 30 -4.57 -1.65 -8.95
CA ALA A 30 -5.42 -2.73 -9.41
C ALA A 30 -6.90 -2.33 -9.35
N HIS A 31 -7.71 -2.96 -10.19
CA HIS A 31 -9.16 -2.83 -10.15
C HIS A 31 -9.82 -4.04 -10.78
N GLY A 32 -11.04 -4.38 -10.35
CA GLY A 32 -11.74 -5.56 -10.87
C GLY A 32 -12.85 -6.05 -9.96
N SER A 33 -13.42 -7.20 -10.32
CA SER A 33 -14.30 -7.95 -9.41
C SER A 33 -13.47 -8.46 -8.21
N ALA A 34 -14.15 -8.71 -7.10
CA ALA A 34 -13.48 -9.25 -5.92
C ALA A 34 -12.77 -10.59 -6.20
N GLN A 35 -13.32 -11.42 -7.09
CA GLN A 35 -12.68 -12.67 -7.50
C GLN A 35 -11.42 -12.43 -8.34
N SER A 36 -11.48 -11.54 -9.34
CA SER A 36 -10.33 -11.24 -10.18
C SER A 36 -9.16 -10.63 -9.40
N LEU A 37 -9.45 -9.83 -8.37
CA LEU A 37 -8.41 -9.29 -7.49
C LEU A 37 -7.80 -10.36 -6.58
N ARG A 38 -8.59 -11.33 -6.10
CA ARG A 38 -8.08 -12.47 -5.31
C ARG A 38 -7.21 -13.41 -6.12
N GLU A 39 -7.53 -13.60 -7.39
CA GLU A 39 -6.77 -14.46 -8.32
C GLU A 39 -5.63 -13.70 -9.02
N ASN A 40 -5.45 -12.41 -8.73
CA ASN A 40 -4.42 -11.59 -9.35
C ASN A 40 -3.02 -12.05 -8.91
N GLY A 41 -2.19 -12.40 -9.90
CA GLY A 41 -0.81 -12.84 -9.70
C GLY A 41 0.22 -11.72 -9.58
N ASP A 42 -0.17 -10.44 -9.70
CA ASP A 42 0.75 -9.32 -9.54
C ASP A 42 1.28 -9.27 -8.09
N PRO A 43 2.61 -9.39 -7.88
CA PRO A 43 3.21 -9.36 -6.55
C PRO A 43 2.89 -8.09 -5.74
N ARG A 44 2.69 -6.92 -6.38
CA ARG A 44 2.31 -5.67 -5.68
C ARG A 44 0.90 -5.74 -5.13
N VAL A 45 -0.02 -6.27 -5.93
CA VAL A 45 -1.43 -6.41 -5.57
C VAL A 45 -1.55 -7.44 -4.46
N ARG A 46 -0.82 -8.55 -4.59
CA ARG A 46 -0.74 -9.58 -3.56
C ARG A 46 -0.12 -9.05 -2.26
N GLN A 47 0.97 -8.29 -2.36
CA GLN A 47 1.59 -7.62 -1.22
C GLN A 47 0.59 -6.73 -0.47
N PHE A 48 -0.22 -5.97 -1.20
CA PHE A 48 -1.22 -5.08 -0.62
C PHE A 48 -2.39 -5.83 0.02
N ILE A 49 -2.93 -6.85 -0.67
CA ILE A 49 -4.08 -7.63 -0.18
C ILE A 49 -3.70 -8.47 1.05
N ASP A 50 -2.54 -9.15 1.01
CA ASP A 50 -2.11 -10.04 2.08
C ASP A 50 -1.38 -9.28 3.22
N GLY A 51 -1.07 -8.00 3.04
CA GLY A 51 -0.36 -7.19 4.03
C GLY A 51 1.07 -7.69 4.31
N ILE A 52 1.69 -8.42 3.38
CA ILE A 52 3.03 -8.98 3.58
C ILE A 52 4.10 -7.88 3.52
N ALA A 53 5.03 -7.93 4.48
CA ALA A 53 6.10 -6.96 4.59
C ALA A 53 7.12 -7.08 3.44
N ASP A 54 7.33 -8.30 2.96
CA ASP A 54 8.23 -8.59 1.84
C ASP A 54 7.49 -8.45 0.51
N GLY A 55 7.88 -7.43 -0.24
CA GLY A 55 7.46 -7.26 -1.61
C GLY A 55 8.10 -6.04 -2.27
N PRO A 56 7.74 -5.75 -3.53
CA PRO A 56 8.35 -4.71 -4.36
C PRO A 56 8.29 -3.28 -3.78
N VAL A 57 7.47 -3.03 -2.75
CA VAL A 57 7.50 -1.77 -1.99
C VAL A 57 8.38 -1.95 -0.75
N PRO A 58 9.63 -1.46 -0.74
CA PRO A 58 10.51 -1.58 0.41
C PRO A 58 10.03 -0.69 1.56
N PHE A 59 9.94 -1.25 2.77
CA PHE A 59 9.67 -0.51 4.01
C PHE A 59 10.78 0.48 4.39
N ARG A 60 11.95 0.37 3.75
CA ARG A 60 13.12 1.15 4.06
C ARG A 60 13.27 2.29 3.07
N TYR A 61 12.84 3.48 3.47
CA TYR A 61 13.25 4.70 2.77
C TYR A 61 14.74 4.95 3.03
N PRO A 62 15.52 5.34 2.01
CA PRO A 62 16.91 5.71 2.20
C PRO A 62 16.97 6.93 3.12
N ALA A 63 17.49 6.73 4.32
CA ALA A 63 17.82 7.82 5.24
C ALA A 63 19.29 8.23 5.05
N GLY A 64 19.58 9.50 5.28
CA GLY A 64 20.96 9.99 5.38
C GLY A 64 21.67 9.43 6.61
N ASP A 65 22.93 9.82 6.80
CA ASP A 65 23.69 9.42 7.98
C ASP A 65 23.01 9.88 9.26
N TYR A 66 22.71 8.92 10.14
CA TYR A 66 22.03 9.14 11.40
C TYR A 66 22.84 10.05 12.33
N GLN A 67 24.17 9.99 12.28
CA GLN A 67 25.02 10.85 13.11
C GLN A 67 24.91 12.31 12.67
N HIS A 68 24.92 12.57 11.37
CA HIS A 68 24.75 13.92 10.83
C HIS A 68 23.36 14.51 11.15
N ASP A 69 22.29 13.72 11.13
CA ASP A 69 20.95 14.20 11.46
C ASP A 69 20.79 14.53 12.96
N LEU A 70 21.43 13.73 13.83
CA LEU A 70 21.42 13.97 15.27
C LEU A 70 22.34 15.11 15.71
N LEU A 71 23.50 15.28 15.07
CA LEU A 71 24.57 16.19 15.53
C LEU A 71 24.67 17.48 14.70
N GLY A 72 24.08 17.54 13.51
CA GLY A 72 24.28 18.64 12.54
C GLY A 72 23.45 19.91 12.77
N LYS A 73 22.50 19.94 13.70
CA LYS A 73 21.65 21.13 13.97
C LYS A 73 22.13 22.01 15.14
N GLY A 74 23.25 21.67 15.80
CA GLY A 74 23.72 22.36 17.00
C GLY A 74 25.03 23.16 16.88
N ALA A 75 25.76 23.08 15.76
CA ALA A 75 27.07 23.70 15.62
C ALA A 75 27.08 24.81 14.56
N SER A 76 26.38 25.91 14.84
CA SER A 76 26.68 27.20 14.21
C SER A 76 27.37 28.06 15.25
N ASN A 77 28.68 28.23 15.13
CA ASN A 77 29.42 29.39 15.62
C ASN A 77 30.43 29.81 14.56
#